data_AF-A0A1H3GFA1-F1
#
_entry.id   AF-A0A1H3GFA1-F1
#
_cell.length_a   1.000
_cell.length_b   1.000
_cell.length_c   1.000
_cell.angle_alpha   90.00
_cell.angle_beta   90.00
_cell.angle_gamma   90.00
#
_symmetry.space_group_name_H-M   'P 1'
#
loop_
_entity.id
_entity.type
_entity.pdbx_description
1 polymer ?
#
loop_
_entity_poly.entity_id
_entity_poly.type
_entity_poly.pdbx_seq_one_letter_code
_entity_poly.pdbx_strand_id
1 'polypeptide(L)'
;MKKDIENREDLYLLVKTFYVKLMNDAEIKHFFNEFNNPDLLEEHLQVLVNFWDNILFYSGGYRKNAMQPHLEMNKKNPITENHFNIWLSRFKSSVDDLFFGENAHAIKSRAESVAIVMKIKISEQNN
;
A
#
# COMPACT_ATOMS: atom_id res chain seq x y z
N MET A 1 -4.26 15.98 -19.63
CA MET A 1 -4.20 16.28 -18.19
C MET A 1 -4.55 15.00 -17.45
N LYS A 2 -3.88 14.68 -16.33
CA LYS A 2 -4.27 13.53 -15.49
C LYS A 2 -5.55 13.90 -14.73
N LYS A 3 -6.45 12.95 -14.56
CA LYS A 3 -7.67 13.10 -13.76
C LYS A 3 -7.37 12.84 -12.28
N ASP A 4 -8.29 13.20 -11.40
CA ASP A 4 -8.17 12.83 -9.98
C ASP A 4 -8.69 11.39 -9.74
N ILE A 5 -8.50 10.90 -8.52
CA ILE A 5 -9.07 9.63 -8.05
C ILE A 5 -10.53 9.89 -7.67
N GLU A 6 -11.47 9.24 -8.34
CA GLU A 6 -12.90 9.52 -8.23
C GLU A 6 -13.70 8.32 -7.73
N ASN A 7 -13.18 7.11 -7.93
CA ASN A 7 -13.92 5.88 -7.67
C ASN A 7 -13.01 4.68 -7.36
N ARG A 8 -13.64 3.52 -7.19
CA ARG A 8 -12.96 2.26 -6.85
C ARG A 8 -12.17 1.69 -8.02
N GLU A 9 -12.59 1.92 -9.26
CA GLU A 9 -11.85 1.51 -10.45
C GLU A 9 -10.50 2.24 -10.53
N ASP A 10 -10.47 3.52 -10.19
CA ASP A 10 -9.23 4.30 -10.10
C ASP A 10 -8.29 3.77 -9.01
N LEU A 11 -8.86 3.43 -7.84
CA LEU A 11 -8.10 2.81 -6.75
C LEU A 11 -7.53 1.46 -7.16
N TYR A 12 -8.30 0.64 -7.88
CA TYR A 12 -7.82 -0.65 -8.40
C TYR A 12 -6.65 -0.46 -9.36
N LEU A 13 -6.75 0.49 -10.30
CA LEU A 13 -5.66 0.84 -11.21
C LEU A 13 -4.41 1.31 -10.46
N LEU A 14 -4.60 2.14 -9.42
CA LEU A 14 -3.52 2.61 -8.56
C LEU A 14 -2.81 1.45 -7.86
N VAL A 15 -3.54 0.59 -7.13
CA VAL A 15 -2.92 -0.49 -6.36
C VAL A 15 -2.28 -1.54 -7.25
N LYS A 16 -2.85 -1.80 -8.43
CA LYS A 16 -2.26 -2.70 -9.42
C LYS A 16 -0.93 -2.16 -9.95
N THR A 17 -0.89 -0.88 -10.33
CA THR A 17 0.34 -0.21 -10.80
C THR A 17 1.40 -0.18 -9.71
N PHE A 18 0.98 0.09 -8.49
CA PHE A 18 1.83 0.06 -7.31
C PHE A 18 2.44 -1.32 -7.07
N TYR A 19 1.66 -2.40 -7.15
CA TYR A 19 2.15 -3.77 -6.96
C TYR A 19 3.17 -4.19 -8.01
N VAL A 20 2.95 -3.81 -9.27
CA VAL A 20 3.96 -4.01 -10.32
C VAL A 20 5.29 -3.37 -9.92
N LYS A 21 5.28 -2.14 -9.37
CA LYS A 21 6.51 -1.49 -8.91
C LYS A 21 7.16 -2.20 -7.71
N LEU A 22 6.37 -2.64 -6.73
CA LEU A 22 6.88 -3.37 -5.56
C LEU A 22 7.56 -4.69 -5.96
N MET A 23 6.92 -5.46 -6.84
CA MET A 23 7.42 -6.77 -7.29
C MET A 23 8.66 -6.67 -8.19
N ASN A 24 8.93 -5.50 -8.77
CA ASN A 24 10.12 -5.23 -9.58
C ASN A 24 11.26 -4.54 -8.80
N ASP A 25 11.04 -4.17 -7.54
CA ASP A 25 12.06 -3.51 -6.72
C ASP A 25 12.92 -4.53 -5.98
N ALA A 26 14.23 -4.55 -6.27
CA ALA A 26 15.14 -5.57 -5.77
C ALA A 26 15.21 -5.66 -4.24
N GLU A 27 15.04 -4.53 -3.55
CA GLU A 27 15.19 -4.45 -2.09
C GLU A 27 13.97 -4.99 -1.36
N ILE A 28 12.77 -4.92 -1.94
CA ILE A 28 11.52 -5.25 -1.23
C ILE A 28 10.70 -6.36 -1.89
N LYS A 29 10.98 -6.74 -3.14
CA LYS A 29 10.21 -7.77 -3.87
C LYS A 29 10.06 -9.08 -3.11
N HIS A 30 11.04 -9.42 -2.28
CA HIS A 30 11.05 -10.66 -1.50
C HIS A 30 9.91 -10.75 -0.49
N PHE A 31 9.34 -9.62 -0.03
CA PHE A 31 8.13 -9.59 0.81
C PHE A 31 6.85 -9.94 0.04
N PHE A 32 6.87 -9.87 -1.29
CA PHE A 32 5.70 -9.97 -2.15
C PHE A 32 5.68 -11.25 -3.00
N ASN A 33 6.56 -12.22 -2.70
CA ASN A 33 6.72 -13.45 -3.49
C ASN A 33 5.45 -14.29 -3.58
N GLU A 34 4.56 -14.25 -2.58
CA GLU A 34 3.28 -14.97 -2.61
C GLU A 34 2.35 -14.49 -3.73
N PHE A 35 2.49 -13.21 -4.13
CA PHE A 35 1.70 -12.59 -5.19
C PHE A 35 2.23 -12.88 -6.59
N ASN A 36 3.20 -13.79 -6.73
CA ASN A 36 3.49 -14.42 -8.03
C ASN A 36 2.36 -15.36 -8.47
N ASN A 37 1.50 -15.80 -7.54
CA ASN A 37 0.23 -16.43 -7.87
C ASN A 37 -0.81 -15.34 -8.24
N PRO A 38 -1.33 -15.33 -9.48
CA PRO A 38 -2.28 -14.30 -9.94
C PRO A 38 -3.58 -14.25 -9.12
N ASP A 39 -4.06 -15.40 -8.64
CA ASP A 39 -5.32 -15.46 -7.88
C ASP A 39 -5.15 -14.80 -6.51
N LEU A 40 -4.04 -15.11 -5.81
CA LEU A 40 -3.70 -14.49 -4.53
C LEU A 40 -3.41 -12.99 -4.67
N LEU A 41 -2.76 -12.60 -5.77
CA LEU A 41 -2.54 -11.19 -6.09
C LEU A 41 -3.88 -10.47 -6.25
N GLU A 42 -4.79 -10.99 -7.08
CA GLU A 42 -6.08 -10.34 -7.33
C GLU A 42 -6.91 -10.21 -6.06
N GLU A 43 -7.01 -11.27 -5.25
CA GLU A 43 -7.67 -11.22 -3.94
C GLU A 43 -7.09 -10.13 -3.04
N HIS A 44 -5.76 -10.01 -3.02
CA HIS A 44 -5.07 -9.01 -2.22
C HIS A 44 -5.31 -7.58 -2.74
N LEU A 45 -5.29 -7.37 -4.07
CA LEU A 45 -5.60 -6.08 -4.66
C LEU A 45 -7.00 -5.61 -4.28
N GLN A 46 -8.00 -6.50 -4.28
CA GLN A 46 -9.36 -6.15 -3.83
C GLN A 46 -9.42 -5.74 -2.35
N VAL A 47 -8.61 -6.38 -1.48
CA VAL A 47 -8.47 -5.96 -0.08
C VAL A 47 -7.89 -4.55 0.01
N LEU A 48 -6.88 -4.23 -0.79
CA LEU A 48 -6.27 -2.90 -0.81
C LEU A 48 -7.20 -1.83 -1.39
N VAL A 49 -8.00 -2.16 -2.41
CA VAL A 49 -9.05 -1.26 -2.92
C VAL A 49 -9.98 -0.89 -1.78
N ASN A 50 -10.50 -1.87 -1.04
CA ASN A 50 -11.39 -1.61 0.10
C ASN A 50 -10.72 -0.77 1.20
N PHE A 51 -9.45 -1.03 1.48
CA PHE A 51 -8.68 -0.27 2.46
C PHE A 51 -8.54 1.21 2.06
N TRP A 52 -8.08 1.47 0.83
CA TRP A 52 -7.88 2.83 0.34
C TRP A 52 -9.18 3.58 0.09
N ASP A 53 -10.21 2.89 -0.37
CA ASP A 53 -11.57 3.44 -0.52
C ASP A 53 -12.11 3.91 0.84
N ASN A 54 -11.91 3.12 1.89
CA ASN A 54 -12.28 3.52 3.25
C ASN A 54 -11.44 4.68 3.78
N ILE A 55 -10.14 4.74 3.46
CA ILE A 55 -9.26 5.82 3.93
C ILE A 55 -9.51 7.15 3.22
N LEU A 56 -9.78 7.09 1.91
CA LEU A 56 -9.91 8.27 1.07
C LEU A 56 -11.34 8.82 1.08
N PHE A 57 -12.33 7.93 0.97
CA PHE A 57 -13.74 8.29 0.82
C PHE A 57 -14.61 7.99 2.04
N TYR A 58 -14.03 7.45 3.12
CA TYR A 58 -14.75 7.10 4.36
C TYR A 58 -15.94 6.14 4.14
N SER A 59 -15.79 5.21 3.19
CA SER A 59 -16.88 4.31 2.75
C SER A 59 -17.34 3.27 3.78
N GLY A 60 -16.56 3.04 4.85
CA GLY A 60 -16.92 2.12 5.94
C GLY A 60 -16.77 0.62 5.61
N GLY A 61 -16.27 0.29 4.40
CA GLY A 61 -16.18 -1.08 3.88
C GLY A 61 -15.00 -1.91 4.41
N TYR A 62 -14.01 -1.28 5.06
CA TYR A 62 -12.81 -1.97 5.56
C TYR A 62 -12.80 -2.07 7.09
N ARG A 63 -12.80 -3.30 7.62
CA ARG A 63 -12.84 -3.59 9.06
C ARG A 63 -11.75 -4.56 9.55
N LYS A 64 -10.82 -4.94 8.67
CA LYS A 64 -9.76 -5.90 9.00
C LYS A 64 -8.65 -5.23 9.79
N ASN A 65 -7.95 -6.01 10.61
CA ASN A 65 -6.72 -5.54 11.26
C ASN A 65 -5.56 -5.52 10.26
N ALA A 66 -5.31 -4.36 9.63
CA ALA A 66 -4.24 -4.18 8.66
C ALA A 66 -2.84 -4.44 9.22
N MET A 67 -2.64 -4.31 10.54
CA MET A 67 -1.32 -4.40 11.15
C MET A 67 -0.83 -5.83 11.35
N GLN A 68 -1.73 -6.77 11.64
CA GLN A 68 -1.36 -8.13 12.01
C GLN A 68 -0.45 -8.82 10.97
N PRO A 69 -0.74 -8.78 9.66
CA PRO A 69 0.12 -9.42 8.66
C PRO A 69 1.53 -8.83 8.61
N HIS A 70 1.66 -7.51 8.79
CA HIS A 70 2.96 -6.82 8.76
C HIS A 70 3.83 -7.17 9.98
N LEU A 71 3.20 -7.37 11.14
CA LEU A 71 3.87 -7.83 12.36
C LEU A 71 4.34 -9.29 12.24
N GLU A 72 3.56 -10.15 11.56
CA GLU A 72 3.97 -11.53 11.29
C GLU A 72 5.09 -11.61 10.25
N MET A 73 5.02 -10.74 9.24
CA MET A 73 6.06 -10.59 8.23
C MET A 73 7.39 -10.14 8.85
N ASN A 74 7.38 -9.14 9.73
CA ASN A 74 8.58 -8.66 10.44
C ASN A 74 9.27 -9.76 11.27
N LYS A 75 8.51 -10.65 11.91
CA LYS A 75 9.08 -11.80 12.65
C LYS A 75 9.84 -12.77 11.75
N LYS A 76 9.42 -12.91 10.50
CA LYS A 76 10.04 -13.84 9.53
C LYS A 76 11.21 -13.18 8.80
N ASN A 77 11.00 -11.95 8.34
CA ASN A 77 11.95 -11.13 7.60
C ASN A 77 11.88 -9.70 8.15
N PRO A 78 12.89 -9.24 8.91
CA PRO A 78 12.85 -7.93 9.54
C PRO A 78 12.55 -6.79 8.57
N ILE A 79 11.56 -5.97 8.89
CA ILE A 79 11.16 -4.81 8.10
C ILE A 79 11.93 -3.59 8.62
N THR A 80 12.77 -3.03 7.75
CA THR A 80 13.61 -1.88 8.08
C THR A 80 12.94 -0.57 7.67
N GLU A 81 13.46 0.55 8.17
CA GLU A 81 13.07 1.89 7.72
C GLU A 81 13.26 2.08 6.21
N ASN A 82 14.32 1.51 5.64
CA ASN A 82 14.56 1.57 4.20
C ASN A 82 13.40 0.96 3.40
N HIS A 83 12.85 -0.18 3.87
CA HIS A 83 11.72 -0.82 3.19
C HIS A 83 10.47 0.08 3.18
N PHE A 84 10.21 0.82 4.26
CA PHE A 84 9.12 1.80 4.31
C PHE A 84 9.33 2.96 3.33
N ASN A 85 10.56 3.48 3.25
CA ASN A 85 10.90 4.56 2.31
C ASN A 85 10.68 4.13 0.86
N ILE A 86 11.09 2.91 0.51
CA ILE A 86 10.88 2.34 -0.82
C ILE A 86 9.39 2.16 -1.09
N TRP A 87 8.66 1.51 -0.18
CA TRP A 87 7.20 1.31 -0.31
C TRP A 87 6.47 2.64 -0.56
N LEU A 88 6.78 3.67 0.24
CA LEU A 88 6.17 4.99 0.12
C LEU A 88 6.54 5.68 -1.19
N SER A 89 7.80 5.57 -1.63
CA SER A 89 8.26 6.09 -2.92
C SER A 89 7.56 5.42 -4.10
N ARG A 90 7.42 4.09 -4.09
CA ARG A 90 6.69 3.34 -5.12
C ARG A 90 5.20 3.69 -5.12
N PHE A 91 4.60 3.91 -3.96
CA PHE A 91 3.20 4.32 -3.85
C PHE A 91 2.99 5.72 -4.43
N LYS A 92 3.74 6.72 -3.93
CA LYS A 92 3.64 8.11 -4.38
C LYS A 92 3.89 8.26 -5.87
N SER A 93 4.93 7.61 -6.40
CA SER A 93 5.18 7.64 -7.84
C SER A 93 4.06 6.98 -8.64
N SER A 94 3.38 5.95 -8.12
CA SER A 94 2.22 5.36 -8.81
C SER A 94 1.03 6.31 -8.86
N VAL A 95 0.80 7.07 -7.78
CA VAL A 95 -0.19 8.14 -7.78
C VAL A 95 0.20 9.22 -8.80
N ASP A 96 1.44 9.70 -8.75
CA ASP A 96 1.91 10.78 -9.64
C ASP A 96 1.93 10.36 -11.11
N ASP A 97 2.13 9.08 -11.42
CA ASP A 97 2.08 8.54 -12.78
C ASP A 97 0.66 8.53 -13.35
N LEU A 98 -0.36 8.30 -12.52
CA LEU A 98 -1.73 8.06 -12.97
C LEU A 98 -2.69 9.24 -12.75
N PHE A 99 -2.55 9.94 -11.63
CA PHE A 99 -3.56 10.87 -11.12
C PHE A 99 -2.97 12.22 -10.74
N PHE A 100 -3.83 13.24 -10.73
CA PHE A 100 -3.52 14.58 -10.23
C PHE A 100 -4.80 15.24 -9.73
N GLY A 101 -4.74 15.85 -8.54
CA GLY A 101 -5.87 16.52 -7.90
C GLY A 101 -5.82 16.43 -6.38
N GLU A 102 -6.93 16.79 -5.74
CA GLU A 102 -7.07 16.82 -4.28
C GLU A 102 -6.98 15.41 -3.68
N ASN A 103 -7.65 14.43 -4.28
CA ASN A 103 -7.65 13.06 -3.79
C ASN A 103 -6.29 12.38 -4.01
N ALA A 104 -5.64 12.66 -5.14
CA ALA A 104 -4.26 12.24 -5.40
C ALA A 104 -3.27 12.82 -4.36
N HIS A 105 -3.44 14.08 -3.95
CA HIS A 105 -2.64 14.65 -2.86
C HIS A 105 -2.98 14.00 -1.51
N ALA A 106 -4.26 13.88 -1.20
CA ALA A 106 -4.75 13.32 0.05
C ALA A 106 -4.26 11.87 0.26
N ILE A 107 -4.39 11.00 -0.74
CA ILE A 107 -4.00 9.59 -0.60
C ILE A 107 -2.49 9.44 -0.35
N LYS A 108 -1.64 10.30 -0.92
CA LYS A 108 -0.19 10.32 -0.64
C LYS A 108 0.09 10.69 0.82
N SER A 109 -0.57 11.72 1.35
CA SER A 109 -0.45 12.11 2.76
C SER A 109 -0.99 11.04 3.72
N ARG A 110 -2.06 10.34 3.33
CA ARG A 110 -2.58 9.20 4.08
C ARG A 110 -1.60 8.03 4.08
N ALA A 111 -0.94 7.75 2.96
CA ALA A 111 0.09 6.72 2.88
C ALA A 111 1.30 6.98 3.78
N GLU A 112 1.73 8.24 3.90
CA GLU A 112 2.75 8.64 4.88
C GLU A 112 2.30 8.32 6.31
N SER A 113 1.07 8.70 6.65
CA SER A 113 0.51 8.46 7.99
C SER A 113 0.43 6.96 8.31
N VAL A 114 -0.01 6.14 7.34
CA VAL A 114 -0.04 4.67 7.47
C VAL A 114 1.36 4.11 7.69
N ALA A 115 2.35 4.54 6.89
CA ALA A 115 3.73 4.09 7.02
C ALA A 115 4.32 4.44 8.39
N ILE A 116 4.06 5.64 8.92
CA ILE A 116 4.50 6.07 10.25
C ILE A 116 3.91 5.16 11.33
N VAL A 117 2.60 4.93 11.31
CA VAL A 117 1.92 4.07 12.30
C VAL A 117 2.46 2.63 12.23
N MET A 118 2.68 2.10 11.03
CA MET A 118 3.25 0.78 10.84
C MET A 118 4.68 0.71 11.39
N LYS A 119 5.54 1.69 11.08
CA LYS A 119 6.91 1.78 11.57
C LYS A 119 6.98 1.76 13.10
N ILE A 120 6.15 2.56 13.76
CA ILE A 120 6.07 2.61 15.23
C ILE A 120 5.73 1.23 15.80
N LYS A 121 4.63 0.62 15.33
CA LYS A 121 4.17 -0.68 15.83
C LYS A 121 5.17 -1.81 15.57
N ILE A 122 5.86 -1.79 14.44
CA ILE A 122 6.92 -2.76 14.15
C ILE A 122 8.12 -2.54 15.08
N SER A 123 8.50 -1.29 15.33
CA SER A 123 9.60 -1.00 16.27
C SER A 123 9.27 -1.45 17.70
N GLU A 124 8.02 -1.30 18.14
CA GLU A 124 7.56 -1.76 19.45
C GLU A 124 7.58 -3.28 19.58
N GLN A 125 7.37 -4.03 18.49
CA GLN A 125 7.46 -5.49 18.49
C GLN A 125 8.89 -6.00 18.72
N ASN A 126 9.89 -5.20 18.35
CA ASN A 126 11.30 -5.57 18.46
C ASN A 126 11.90 -5.22 19.84
N ASN A 127 11.15 -4.51 20.69
CA ASN A 127 11.51 -4.18 22.08
C ASN A 127 11.00 -5.25 23.05
#